data_AF-A0A3N0ZKD8-F1
#
_entry.id   AF-A0A3N0ZKD8-F1
#
_cell.length_a   1.000
_cell.length_b   1.000
_cell.length_c   1.000
_cell.angle_alpha   90.00
_cell.angle_beta   90.00
_cell.angle_gamma   90.00
#
_symmetry.space_group_name_H-M   'P 1'
#
loop_
_entity.id
_entity.type
_entity.pdbx_description
1 polymer ?
#
loop_
_entity_poly.entity_id
_entity_poly.type
_entity_poly.pdbx_seq_one_letter_code
_entity_poly.pdbx_strand_id
1 'polypeptide(L)' 'MTGTLKERNIIKEIFRDVINEVIKEERINFYQYIIPVASQSEISNIEELYGSPENYKKEDFVDMTNWVKQ' A
#
# COMPACT_ATOMS: atom_id res chain seq x y z
N MET A 1 24.79 28.10 22.20
CA MET A 1 24.08 26.83 22.46
C MET A 1 22.88 26.57 21.52
N THR A 2 22.54 27.48 20.61
CA THR A 2 21.38 27.35 19.70
C THR A 2 21.69 26.64 18.36
N GLY A 3 22.95 26.64 17.91
CA GLY A 3 23.36 25.99 16.66
C GLY A 3 23.23 24.46 16.67
N THR A 4 23.66 23.82 17.76
CA THR A 4 23.62 22.36 17.91
C THR A 4 22.20 21.78 18.02
N LEU A 5 21.23 22.55 18.52
CA LEU A 5 19.83 22.12 18.57
C LEU A 5 19.19 22.18 17.18
N LYS A 6 19.52 23.21 16.39
CA LYS A 6 19.05 23.40 15.01
C LYS A 6 19.60 22.30 14.10
N GLU A 7 20.88 21.98 14.20
CA GLU A 7 21.52 20.88 13.46
C GLU A 7 20.87 19.52 13.76
N ARG A 8 20.56 19.24 15.04
CA ARG A 8 19.85 18.01 15.43
C ARG A 8 18.46 17.91 14.81
N ASN A 9 17.73 19.03 14.73
CA ASN A 9 16.39 19.04 14.14
C ASN A 9 16.45 18.81 12.63
N ILE A 10 17.40 19.44 11.94
CA ILE A 10 17.63 19.23 10.50
C ILE A 10 17.95 17.75 10.21
N ILE A 11 18.82 17.12 11.00
CA ILE A 11 19.14 15.69 10.84
C ILE A 11 17.90 14.82 11.02
N LYS A 12 17.04 15.12 12.00
CA LYS A 12 15.79 14.39 12.21
C LYS A 12 14.80 14.55 11.07
N GLU A 13 14.73 15.74 10.47
CA GLU A 13 13.88 16.00 9.30
C GLU A 13 14.37 15.19 8.10
N ILE A 14 15.67 15.24 7.80
CA ILE A 14 16.27 14.46 6.71
C ILE A 14 16.02 12.97 6.92
N PHE A 15 16.25 12.44 8.13
CA PHE A 15 16.00 11.03 8.41
C PHE A 15 14.53 10.64 8.24
N ARG A 16 13.62 11.52 8.68
CA ARG A 16 12.18 11.31 8.51
C ARG A 16 11.81 11.24 7.04
N ASP A 17 12.36 12.13 6.23
CA ASP A 17 12.05 12.19 4.80
C ASP A 17 12.56 10.94 4.08
N VAL A 18 13.81 10.54 4.34
CA VAL A 18 14.39 9.31 3.79
C VAL A 18 13.59 8.07 4.19
N ILE A 19 13.21 7.94 5.47
CA ILE A 19 12.39 6.80 5.92
C ILE A 19 11.03 6.81 5.23
N ASN A 20 10.38 7.97 5.09
CA ASN A 20 9.09 8.06 4.43
C ASN A 20 9.17 7.72 2.94
N GLU A 21 10.27 8.07 2.28
CA GLU A 21 10.54 7.71 0.88
C GLU A 21 10.70 6.20 0.73
N VAL A 22 11.58 5.58 1.52
CA VAL A 22 11.79 4.12 1.51
C VAL A 22 10.50 3.38 1.83
N ILE A 23 9.72 3.83 2.83
CA ILE A 23 8.42 3.20 3.15
C ILE A 23 7.44 3.32 1.99
N LYS A 24 7.42 4.44 1.26
CA LYS A 24 6.53 4.59 0.10
C LYS A 24 6.90 3.62 -1.01
N GLU A 25 8.19 3.44 -1.28
CA GLU A 25 8.70 2.52 -2.30
C GLU A 25 8.42 1.06 -1.91
N GLU A 26 8.77 0.68 -0.68
CA GLU A 26 8.67 -0.71 -0.23
C GLU A 26 7.25 -1.14 0.16
N ARG A 27 6.31 -0.20 0.33
CA ARG A 27 4.93 -0.51 0.72
C ARG A 27 4.25 -1.46 -0.25
N ILE A 28 4.42 -1.27 -1.56
CA ILE A 28 3.80 -2.16 -2.57
C ILE A 28 4.44 -3.55 -2.52
N ASN A 29 5.77 -3.63 -2.45
CA ASN A 29 6.50 -4.89 -2.34
C ASN A 29 6.07 -5.66 -1.09
N PHE A 30 5.93 -4.96 0.04
CA PHE A 30 5.44 -5.55 1.27
C PHE A 30 4.02 -6.10 1.11
N TYR A 31 3.10 -5.35 0.49
CA TYR A 31 1.73 -5.85 0.24
C TYR A 31 1.72 -7.10 -0.66
N GLN A 32 2.56 -7.15 -1.69
CA GLN A 32 2.69 -8.35 -2.53
C GLN A 32 3.18 -9.57 -1.75
N TYR A 33 4.04 -9.36 -0.74
CA TYR A 33 4.54 -10.44 0.10
C TYR A 33 3.51 -10.92 1.13
N ILE A 34 2.74 -10.01 1.74
CA ILE A 34 1.81 -10.37 2.82
C ILE A 34 0.44 -10.82 2.34
N ILE A 35 0.01 -10.42 1.14
CA ILE A 35 -1.29 -10.82 0.59
C ILE A 35 -1.14 -12.23 0.02
N PRO A 36 -1.82 -13.23 0.61
CA PRO A 36 -1.77 -14.59 0.08
C PRO A 36 -2.37 -14.61 -1.31
N VAL A 37 -1.61 -15.15 -2.27
CA VAL A 37 -2.10 -15.35 -3.64
C VAL A 37 -3.01 -16.58 -3.62
N ALA A 38 -4.29 -16.39 -3.91
CA ALA A 38 -5.20 -17.49 -4.17
C ALA A 38 -5.15 -17.86 -5.66
N SER A 39 -5.05 -19.14 -5.95
CA SER A 39 -5.24 -19.67 -7.30
C SER A 39 -6.66 -19.39 -7.80
N GLN A 40 -6.84 -19.38 -9.13
CA GLN A 40 -8.17 -19.18 -9.71
C GLN A 40 -9.19 -20.21 -9.19
N SER A 41 -8.77 -21.45 -8.94
CA SER A 41 -9.61 -22.49 -8.35
C SER A 41 -10.03 -22.19 -6.92
N GLU A 42 -9.13 -21.65 -6.10
CA GLU A 42 -9.45 -21.26 -4.72
C GLU A 42 -10.42 -20.08 -4.70
N ILE A 43 -10.23 -19.09 -5.59
CA ILE A 43 -11.17 -17.96 -5.74
C ILE A 43 -12.55 -18.45 -6.16
N SER A 44 -12.63 -19.33 -7.17
CA SER A 44 -13.91 -19.87 -7.63
C SER A 44 -14.64 -20.67 -6.55
N ASN A 45 -13.93 -21.42 -5.70
CA ASN A 45 -14.52 -22.11 -4.55
C ASN A 45 -15.06 -21.12 -3.51
N ILE A 46 -14.33 -20.04 -3.22
CA ILE A 46 -14.80 -18.96 -2.33
C ILE A 46 -16.08 -18.32 -2.89
N GLU A 47 -16.11 -18.01 -4.18
CA GLU A 47 -17.29 -17.43 -4.83
C GLU A 47 -18.50 -18.37 -4.80
N GLU A 48 -18.30 -19.68 -4.98
CA GLU A 48 -19.37 -20.67 -4.88
C GLU A 48 -19.92 -20.78 -3.44
N LEU A 49 -19.05 -20.72 -2.43
CA LEU A 49 -19.44 -20.85 -1.02
C LEU A 49 -20.11 -19.60 -0.45
N TYR A 50 -19.64 -18.42 -0.84
CA TYR A 50 -20.01 -17.16 -0.19
C TYR A 50 -20.75 -16.18 -1.11
N GLY A 51 -20.74 -16.41 -2.42
CA GLY A 51 -21.33 -15.50 -3.41
C GLY A 51 -20.62 -14.15 -3.46
N SER A 52 -21.29 -13.17 -4.07
CA SER A 52 -20.85 -11.77 -4.04
C SER A 52 -21.54 -11.01 -2.91
N PRO A 53 -20.90 -9.99 -2.32
CA PRO A 53 -21.55 -9.10 -1.36
C PRO A 53 -22.84 -8.50 -1.95
N GLU A 54 -23.91 -8.38 -1.15
CA GLU A 54 -25.24 -7.92 -1.61
C GLU A 54 -25.22 -6.54 -2.30
N ASN A 55 -24.26 -5.68 -1.94
CA ASN A 55 -24.10 -4.33 -2.50
C ASN A 55 -22.91 -4.22 -3.47
N TYR A 56 -22.44 -5.32 -4.05
CA TYR A 56 -21.38 -5.28 -5.05
C TYR A 56 -21.91 -4.69 -6.37
N LYS A 57 -21.54 -3.44 -6.66
CA LYS A 57 -21.82 -2.77 -7.95
C LYS A 57 -20.50 -2.39 -8.59
N LYS A 58 -20.24 -2.95 -9.79
CA LYS A 58 -18.98 -2.71 -10.50
C LYS A 58 -18.77 -1.23 -10.81
N GLU A 59 -19.87 -0.50 -10.96
CA GLU A 59 -19.92 0.93 -11.27
C GLU A 59 -19.42 1.81 -10.11
N ASP A 60 -19.39 1.28 -8.88
CA ASP A 60 -18.93 2.01 -7.70
C ASP A 60 -17.40 2.01 -7.56
N PHE A 61 -16.68 1.24 -8.39
CA PHE A 61 -15.22 1.11 -8.33
C PHE A 61 -14.52 2.09 -9.27
N VAL A 62 -13.43 2.71 -8.78
CA VAL A 62 -12.55 3.57 -9.58
C VAL A 62 -11.38 2.74 -10.09
N ASP A 63 -11.12 2.78 -11.40
CA ASP A 63 -9.93 2.15 -11.99
C ASP A 63 -8.66 2.90 -11.56
N MET A 64 -7.92 2.30 -10.63
CA MET A 64 -6.67 2.81 -10.10
C MET A 64 -5.43 2.37 -10.91
N THR A 65 -5.59 1.59 -11.99
CA THR A 65 -4.45 1.07 -12.79
C THR A 65 -3.55 2.19 -13.31
N ASN A 66 -4.14 3.35 -13.62
CA ASN A 66 -3.39 4.51 -14.09
C ASN A 66 -2.66 5.28 -12.98
N TRP A 67 -2.92 5.00 -11.70
CA TRP A 67 -2.26 5.69 -10.57
C TRP A 67 -0.87 5.13 -10.27
N VAL A 68 -0.58 3.94 -10.77
CA VAL A 68 0.71 3.24 -10.59
C VAL A 68 1.62 3.40 -11.81
N LYS A 69 1.12 4.03 -12.89
CA LYS A 69 1.93 4.32 -14.07
C LYS A 69 2.87 5.49 -13.75
N GLN A 70 4.14 5.16 -13.52
CA GLN A 70 5.27 6.07 -13.71
C GLN A 70 5.77 5.98 -15.15
#